data_AF-A0A8T3MS39-F1
#
_entry.id   AF-A0A8T3MS39-F1
#
_cell.length_a   1.000
_cell.length_b   1.000
_cell.length_c   1.000
_cell.angle_alpha   90.00
_cell.angle_beta   90.00
_cell.angle_gamma   90.00
#
_symmetry.space_group_name_H-M   'P 1'
#
loop_
_entity.id
_entity.type
_entity.pdbx_description
1 polymer ?
#
loop_
_entity_poly.entity_id
_entity_poly.type
_entity_poly.pdbx_seq_one_letter_code
_entity_poly.pdbx_strand_id
1 'polypeptide(L)'
;MGGLTGDRAGGRPDPATAGALARLYDLDLADDPGDLDLYLALAARADGPILELAVGTGRLAVPLAAAGHRVTGVDLDPTML
;
A
#
# COMPACT_ATOMS: atom_id res chain seq x y z
N MET A 1 -20.36 -18.87 34.79
CA MET A 1 -20.52 -18.27 33.45
C MET A 1 -19.77 -16.95 33.43
N GLY A 2 -18.44 -17.02 33.29
CA GLY A 2 -17.55 -15.85 33.24
C GLY A 2 -17.48 -15.32 31.82
N GLY A 3 -17.89 -14.07 31.63
CA GLY A 3 -17.91 -13.40 30.33
C GLY A 3 -16.50 -13.07 29.85
N LEU A 4 -16.16 -13.55 28.66
CA LEU A 4 -15.07 -13.07 27.84
C LEU A 4 -15.47 -11.70 27.26
N THR A 5 -15.17 -10.62 27.97
CA THR A 5 -15.12 -9.29 27.34
C THR A 5 -13.75 -9.15 26.69
N GLY A 6 -13.67 -9.57 25.42
CA GLY A 6 -12.54 -9.24 24.56
C GLY A 6 -12.45 -7.73 24.42
N ASP A 7 -11.39 -7.17 24.99
CA ASP A 7 -10.93 -5.84 24.62
C ASP A 7 -10.52 -5.89 23.15
N ARG A 8 -11.29 -5.24 22.28
CA ARG A 8 -10.85 -4.95 20.92
C ARG A 8 -9.81 -3.84 21.02
N ALA A 9 -8.57 -4.21 21.29
CA ALA A 9 -7.41 -3.33 21.21
C ALA A 9 -7.12 -2.98 19.73
N GLY A 10 -8.03 -2.23 19.10
CA GLY A 10 -7.91 -1.66 17.76
C GLY A 10 -7.25 -0.28 17.82
N GLY A 11 -6.17 -0.14 18.59
CA GLY A 11 -5.37 1.08 18.61
C GLY A 11 -4.43 1.12 17.42
N ARG A 12 -4.25 2.28 16.78
CA ARG A 12 -3.19 2.44 15.77
C ARG A 12 -1.86 2.00 16.39
N PRO A 13 -1.04 1.20 15.68
CA PRO A 13 0.29 0.86 16.15
C PRO A 13 1.08 2.14 16.44
N ASP A 14 1.96 2.08 17.43
CA ASP A 14 2.89 3.18 17.66
C ASP A 14 3.77 3.40 16.42
N PRO A 15 4.34 4.61 16.22
CA PRO A 15 5.08 4.92 15.00
C PRO A 15 6.28 4.01 14.73
N ALA A 16 6.94 3.49 15.77
CA ALA A 16 8.08 2.60 15.59
C ALA A 16 7.64 1.22 15.08
N THR A 17 6.54 0.69 15.63
CA THR A 17 5.91 -0.54 15.15
C THR A 17 5.37 -0.37 13.73
N ALA A 18 4.71 0.75 13.42
CA ALA A 18 4.20 1.05 12.09
C ALA A 18 5.34 1.08 11.05
N GLY A 19 6.42 1.81 11.34
CA GLY A 19 7.59 1.87 10.46
C GLY A 19 8.33 0.54 10.31
N ALA A 20 8.31 -0.32 11.35
CA ALA A 20 8.88 -1.68 11.24
C ALA A 20 8.03 -2.59 10.34
N LEU A 21 6.70 -2.51 10.43
CA LEU A 21 5.77 -3.26 9.57
C LEU A 21 5.86 -2.78 8.11
N ALA A 22 5.96 -1.47 7.89
CA ALA A 22 6.19 -0.89 6.57
C ALA A 22 7.43 -1.47 5.87
N ARG A 23 8.57 -1.54 6.58
CA ARG A 23 9.78 -2.14 6.00
C ARG A 23 9.64 -3.63 5.71
N LEU A 24 8.83 -4.35 6.48
CA LEU A 24 8.57 -5.76 6.23
C LEU A 24 7.68 -5.97 4.99
N TYR A 25 6.73 -5.05 4.74
CA TYR A 25 5.86 -5.10 3.57
C TYR A 25 6.63 -5.11 2.25
N ASP A 26 7.65 -4.26 2.10
CA ASP A 26 8.48 -4.22 0.89
C ASP A 26 9.27 -5.52 0.68
N LEU A 27 9.74 -6.12 1.77
CA LEU A 27 10.50 -7.37 1.73
C LEU A 27 9.61 -8.56 1.38
N ASP A 28 8.40 -8.62 1.94
CA ASP A 28 7.43 -9.70 1.69
C ASP A 28 6.96 -9.73 0.22
N LEU A 29 7.05 -8.60 -0.49
CA LEU A 29 6.58 -8.43 -1.88
C LEU A 29 7.73 -8.31 -2.90
N ALA A 30 8.98 -8.48 -2.46
CA ALA A 30 10.15 -8.37 -3.34
C ALA A 30 10.20 -9.49 -4.40
N ASP A 31 9.77 -10.70 -4.03
CA ASP A 31 9.85 -11.90 -4.90
C ASP A 31 8.51 -12.26 -5.57
N ASP A 32 7.40 -11.69 -5.10
CA ASP A 32 6.05 -11.88 -5.66
C ASP A 32 5.39 -10.51 -5.87
N PRO A 33 5.35 -10.00 -7.12
CA PRO A 33 4.71 -8.71 -7.42
C PRO A 33 3.18 -8.76 -7.22
N GLY A 34 2.62 -9.94 -6.94
CA GLY A 34 1.23 -10.15 -6.57
C GLY A 34 0.28 -9.75 -7.69
N ASP A 35 -0.55 -8.77 -7.41
CA ASP A 35 -1.61 -8.28 -8.27
C ASP A 35 -1.15 -7.22 -9.32
N LEU A 36 0.16 -6.97 -9.46
CA LEU A 36 0.68 -5.91 -10.34
C LEU A 36 0.17 -6.02 -11.79
N ASP A 37 0.17 -7.23 -12.37
CA ASP A 37 -0.28 -7.45 -13.75
C ASP A 37 -1.77 -7.11 -13.93
N LEU A 38 -2.60 -7.39 -12.92
CA LEU A 38 -4.00 -7.00 -12.92
C LEU A 38 -4.14 -5.47 -12.95
N TYR A 39 -3.38 -4.76 -12.10
CA TYR A 39 -3.44 -3.30 -12.04
C TYR A 39 -2.91 -2.63 -13.31
N LEU A 40 -1.86 -3.18 -13.94
CA LEU A 40 -1.40 -2.72 -15.25
C LEU A 40 -2.47 -2.89 -16.33
N ALA A 41 -3.16 -4.05 -16.36
CA ALA A 41 -4.23 -4.29 -17.31
C ALA A 41 -5.44 -3.36 -17.09
N LEU A 42 -5.76 -3.03 -15.84
CA LEU A 42 -6.80 -2.05 -15.50
C LEU A 42 -6.40 -0.64 -15.92
N ALA A 43 -5.16 -0.23 -15.64
CA ALA A 43 -4.63 1.08 -15.98
C ALA A 43 -4.60 1.32 -17.49
N ALA A 44 -4.25 0.30 -18.28
CA ALA A 44 -4.28 0.35 -19.75
C ALA A 44 -5.68 0.61 -20.33
N ARG A 45 -6.74 0.35 -19.55
CA ARG A 45 -8.15 0.57 -19.93
C ARG A 45 -8.74 1.85 -19.32
N ALA A 46 -8.01 2.50 -18.42
CA ALA A 46 -8.46 3.72 -17.77
C ALA A 46 -8.11 4.94 -18.62
N ASP A 47 -9.06 5.85 -18.78
CA ASP A 47 -8.81 7.15 -19.41
C ASP A 47 -8.43 8.19 -18.36
N GLY A 48 -7.27 8.83 -18.52
CA GLY A 48 -6.83 9.94 -17.67
C GLY A 48 -5.86 9.57 -16.53
N PRO A 49 -5.62 10.50 -15.59
CA PRO A 49 -4.65 10.30 -14.51
C PRO A 49 -5.17 9.35 -13.42
N ILE A 50 -4.24 8.65 -12.77
CA ILE A 50 -4.50 7.65 -11.72
C ILE A 50 -4.17 8.27 -10.35
N LEU A 51 -5.02 7.99 -9.35
CA LEU A 51 -4.77 8.30 -7.94
C LEU A 51 -4.64 7.00 -7.16
N GLU A 52 -3.52 6.84 -6.44
CA GLU A 52 -3.31 5.73 -5.50
C GLU A 52 -3.35 6.24 -4.06
N LEU A 53 -4.26 5.68 -3.27
CA LEU A 53 -4.44 6.00 -1.84
C LEU A 53 -3.67 4.99 -1.00
N ALA A 54 -3.01 5.48 0.07
CA ALA A 54 -2.09 4.67 0.87
C ALA A 54 -1.02 4.02 -0.02
N VAL A 55 -0.37 4.87 -0.83
CA VAL A 55 0.57 4.44 -1.87
C VAL A 55 1.77 3.68 -1.30
N GLY A 56 2.06 3.84 -0.01
CA GLY A 56 3.23 3.26 0.61
C GLY A 56 4.50 3.65 -0.16
N THR A 57 5.40 2.70 -0.31
CA THR A 57 6.64 2.82 -1.10
C THR A 57 6.42 2.77 -2.62
N GLY A 58 5.16 2.74 -3.06
CA GLY A 58 4.80 2.84 -4.47
C GLY A 58 4.89 1.54 -5.27
N ARG A 59 4.61 0.39 -4.63
CA ARG A 59 4.60 -0.93 -5.29
C ARG A 59 3.82 -0.94 -6.59
N LEU A 60 2.69 -0.23 -6.67
CA LEU A 60 1.89 -0.09 -7.88
C LEU A 60 2.18 1.24 -8.59
N ALA A 61 2.23 2.36 -7.87
CA ALA A 61 2.44 3.69 -8.46
C ALA A 61 3.68 3.78 -9.34
N VAL A 62 4.81 3.21 -8.89
CA VAL A 62 6.08 3.27 -9.63
C VAL A 62 6.01 2.50 -10.95
N PRO A 63 5.63 1.21 -11.00
CA PRO A 63 5.51 0.50 -12.28
C PRO A 63 4.39 1.06 -13.16
N LEU A 64 3.28 1.55 -12.61
CA LEU A 64 2.24 2.23 -13.40
C LEU A 64 2.77 3.50 -14.06
N ALA A 65 3.55 4.30 -13.35
CA ALA A 65 4.22 5.47 -13.91
C ALA A 65 5.26 5.07 -14.98
N ALA A 66 6.02 4.00 -14.73
CA ALA A 66 6.99 3.46 -15.68
C ALA A 66 6.32 2.94 -16.97
N ALA A 67 5.07 2.45 -16.88
CA ALA A 67 4.24 2.06 -18.01
C ALA A 67 3.63 3.25 -18.79
N GLY A 68 3.89 4.49 -18.35
CA GLY A 68 3.49 5.72 -19.04
C GLY A 68 2.21 6.38 -18.51
N HIS A 69 1.64 5.87 -17.43
CA HIS A 69 0.47 6.49 -16.81
C HIS A 69 0.87 7.70 -15.96
N ARG A 70 0.02 8.74 -15.93
CA ARG A 70 0.18 9.85 -14.99
C ARG A 70 -0.41 9.46 -13.64
N VAL A 71 0.43 9.15 -12.66
CA VAL A 71 0.02 8.67 -11.34
C VAL A 71 0.31 9.73 -10.27
N THR A 72 -0.65 9.93 -9.36
CA THR A 72 -0.48 10.65 -8.10
C THR A 72 -0.63 9.66 -6.96
N GLY A 73 0.42 9.45 -6.17
CA GLY A 73 0.36 8.69 -4.93
C GLY A 73 0.12 9.60 -3.73
N VAL A 74 -0.67 9.14 -2.77
CA VAL A 74 -0.80 9.79 -1.46
C VAL A 74 -0.65 8.77 -0.34
N ASP A 75 0.10 9.13 0.69
CA ASP A 75 0.19 8.38 1.94
C ASP A 75 0.03 9.33 3.13
N LEU A 76 -0.48 8.81 4.24
CA LEU A 76 -0.59 9.54 5.49
C LEU A 76 0.74 9.52 6.26
N ASP A 77 1.56 8.48 6.06
CA ASP A 77 2.87 8.34 6.70
C ASP A 77 3.95 8.98 5.81
N PRO A 78 4.57 10.10 6.23
CA PRO A 78 5.63 10.74 5.46
C PRO A 78 6.88 9.88 5.29
N THR A 79 7.05 8.83 6.09
CA THR A 79 8.20 7.90 5.95
C THR A 79 8.02 6.90 4.81
N MET A 80 6.83 6.83 4.23
CA MET A 80 6.51 5.96 3.11
C MET A 80 6.65 6.64 1.74
N LEU A 81 6.71 7.98 1.69
CA LEU A 81 6.81 8.79 0.46
C LEU A 81 8.26 9.15 0.12
#